data_AF-A0A402DVR6-F1
#
_entry.id   AF-A0A402DVR6-F1
#
_cell.length_a   1.000
_cell.length_b   1.000
_cell.length_c   1.000
_cell.angle_alpha   90.00
_cell.angle_beta   90.00
_cell.angle_gamma   90.00
#
_symmetry.space_group_name_H-M   'P 1'
#
loop_
_entity.id
_entity.type
_entity.pdbx_description
1 polymer ?
#
loop_
_entity_poly.entity_id
_entity_poly.type
_entity_poly.pdbx_seq_one_letter_code
_entity_poly.pdbx_strand_id
1 'polypeptide(L)' 'MHVVRGAPDEVELAALVAGLVAASSQDGHAVEEPATASAWSDRRRTVRGPVARAAGPDAWRWSLRD' A
#
# COMPACT_ATOMS: atom_id res chain seq x y z
N MET A 1 -18.00 -9.97 6.55
CA MET A 1 -17.19 -9.48 5.42
C MET A 1 -16.51 -10.68 4.80
N HIS A 2 -16.55 -10.88 3.49
CA HIS A 2 -15.90 -12.02 2.83
C HIS A 2 -14.73 -11.51 1.98
N VAL A 3 -13.60 -12.21 2.03
CA VAL A 3 -12.42 -11.89 1.24
C VAL A 3 -12.44 -12.76 -0.01
N VAL A 4 -12.49 -12.13 -1.17
CA VAL A 4 -12.32 -12.82 -2.45
C VAL A 4 -10.82 -12.89 -2.75
N ARG A 5 -10.33 -14.09 -3.07
CA ARG A 5 -8.94 -14.33 -3.47
C ARG A 5 -8.92 -14.65 -4.96
N GLY A 6 -8.07 -13.95 -5.72
CA GLY A 6 -7.73 -14.32 -7.10
C GLY A 6 -6.52 -15.26 -7.15
N ALA A 7 -6.33 -15.93 -8.27
CA ALA A 7 -5.13 -16.71 -8.60
C ALA A 7 -4.57 -16.14 -9.91
N PRO A 8 -3.66 -15.15 -9.86
CA PRO A 8 -3.12 -14.54 -11.07
C PRO A 8 -2.28 -15.53 -11.85
N ASP A 9 -2.31 -15.42 -13.17
CA ASP A 9 -1.39 -16.17 -14.03
C ASP A 9 0.01 -15.51 -14.09
N GLU A 10 0.97 -16.20 -14.71
CA GLU A 10 2.35 -15.72 -14.82
C GLU A 10 2.48 -14.43 -15.63
N VAL A 11 1.61 -14.22 -16.62
CA VAL A 11 1.63 -13.01 -17.47
C VAL A 11 1.10 -11.83 -16.68
N GLU A 12 0.00 -12.02 -15.94
CA GLU A 12 -0.58 -11.03 -15.04
C GLU A 12 0.39 -10.67 -13.91
N LEU A 13 1.08 -11.67 -13.34
CA LEU A 13 2.10 -11.45 -12.32
C LEU A 13 3.28 -10.65 -12.86
N ALA A 14 3.78 -11.00 -14.04
CA ALA A 14 4.87 -10.27 -14.70
C ALA A 14 4.47 -8.83 -15.00
N ALA A 15 3.25 -8.59 -15.50
CA ALA A 15 2.74 -7.25 -15.77
C ALA A 15 2.65 -6.40 -14.50
N LEU A 16 2.20 -6.98 -13.39
CA LEU A 16 2.14 -6.29 -12.10
C LEU A 16 3.54 -5.88 -11.60
N VAL A 17 4.50 -6.80 -11.67
CA VAL A 17 5.88 -6.54 -11.25
C VAL A 17 6.51 -5.48 -12.14
N ALA A 18 6.34 -5.57 -13.46
CA ALA A 18 6.85 -4.59 -14.41
C ALA A 18 6.28 -3.19 -14.12
N GLY A 19 4.98 -3.09 -13.84
CA GLY A 19 4.33 -1.85 -13.44
C GLY A 19 4.90 -1.26 -12.15
N LEU A 20 5.15 -2.08 -11.13
CA LEU A 20 5.74 -1.64 -9.86
C LEU A 20 7.17 -1.11 -10.04
N VAL A 21 8.01 -1.84 -10.80
CA VAL A 21 9.38 -1.43 -11.09
C VAL A 21 9.40 -0.12 -11.86
N ALA A 22 8.54 0.00 -12.89
CA ALA A 22 8.39 1.23 -13.66
C ALA A 22 7.99 2.42 -12.76
N ALA A 23 6.97 2.26 -11.91
CA ALA A 23 6.52 3.30 -10.99
C ALA A 23 7.64 3.74 -10.02
N SER A 24 8.36 2.79 -9.41
CA SER A 24 9.47 3.10 -8.49
C SER A 24 10.65 3.80 -9.14
N SER A 25 10.82 3.63 -10.46
CA SER A 25 11.90 4.26 -11.22
C SER A 25 11.58 5.70 -11.60
N GLN A 26 10.30 6.09 -11.60
CA GLN A 26 9.85 7.44 -11.95
C GLN A 26 10.03 8.46 -10.82
N ASP A 27 10.15 8.01 -9.57
CA ASP A 27 10.36 8.89 -8.40
C ASP A 27 11.71 9.65 -8.44
N GLY A 28 12.65 9.26 -9.30
CA GLY A 28 13.96 9.90 -9.44
C GLY A 28 14.03 11.10 -10.40
N HIS A 29 12.97 11.41 -11.16
CA HIS A 29 13.05 12.41 -12.25
C HIS A 29 11.86 13.38 -12.35
N ALA A 30 10.96 13.42 -11.38
CA ALA A 30 9.79 14.30 -11.44
C ALA A 30 10.07 15.68 -10.84
N VAL A 31 9.88 16.73 -11.65
CA VAL A 31 9.55 18.07 -11.15
C VAL A 31 8.25 17.94 -10.36
N GLU A 32 8.25 18.45 -9.14
CA GLU A 32 7.20 18.25 -8.14
C GLU A 32 5.89 18.97 -8.53
N GLU A 33 5.14 18.39 -9.46
CA GLU A 33 3.70 18.60 -9.53
C GLU A 33 3.08 17.95 -8.28
N PRO A 34 2.15 18.63 -7.56
CA PRO A 34 1.55 18.06 -6.36
C PRO A 34 0.77 16.81 -6.74
N ALA A 35 1.38 15.64 -6.50
CA ALA A 35 0.74 14.36 -6.74
C ALA A 35 -0.56 14.31 -5.93
N THR A 36 -1.68 14.07 -6.61
CA THR A 36 -2.97 13.95 -5.94
C THR A 36 -2.87 12.79 -4.95
N ALA A 37 -2.85 13.11 -3.65
CA ALA A 37 -2.73 12.10 -2.61
C ALA A 37 -3.89 11.11 -2.75
N SER A 38 -3.57 9.84 -3.00
CA SER A 38 -4.57 8.78 -3.10
C SER A 38 -5.43 8.79 -1.83
N ALA A 39 -6.74 8.57 -2.00
CA ALA A 39 -7.66 8.41 -0.87
C ALA A 39 -7.24 7.25 0.06
N TRP A 40 -6.42 6.32 -0.44
CA TRP A 40 -5.84 5.21 0.33
C TRP A 40 -4.60 5.63 1.14
N SER A 41 -3.91 6.70 0.74
CA SER A 41 -2.80 7.28 1.48
C SER A 41 -3.26 8.01 2.75
N ASP A 42 -4.52 8.42 2.82
CA ASP A 42 -5.12 9.01 4.03
C ASP A 42 -5.40 7.92 5.08
N ARG A 43 -4.37 7.58 5.87
CA ARG A 43 -4.43 6.58 6.94
C ARG A 43 -5.50 6.90 8.01
N ARG A 44 -5.94 8.15 8.11
CA ARG A 44 -7.03 8.54 9.04
C ARG A 44 -8.39 8.02 8.58
N ARG A 45 -8.56 7.73 7.28
CA ARG A 45 -9.80 7.18 6.72
C ARG A 45 -9.87 5.66 6.82
N THR A 46 -8.73 4.98 6.87
CA THR A 46 -8.66 3.51 6.88
C THR A 46 -8.71 2.91 8.29
N VAL A 47 -8.43 3.68 9.34
CA VAL A 47 -8.47 3.21 10.73
C VAL A 47 -9.55 3.97 11.51
N ARG A 48 -10.70 3.35 11.75
CA ARG A 48 -11.71 3.84 12.70
C ARG A 48 -11.52 3.17 14.07
N GLY A 49 -11.03 3.91 15.06
CA GLY A 49 -10.85 3.43 16.44
C GLY A 49 -9.85 4.30 17.22
N PRO A 50 -9.76 4.16 18.56
CA PRO A 50 -8.86 4.97 19.38
C PRO A 50 -7.40 4.69 18.97
N VAL A 51 -6.79 5.64 18.28
CA VAL A 51 -5.39 5.54 17.87
C VAL A 51 -4.50 5.84 19.07
N ALA A 52 -3.89 4.78 19.62
CA ALA A 52 -2.61 4.88 20.31
C ALA A 52 -1.87 3.52 20.29
N ARG A 53 -1.70 2.93 19.10
CA ARG A 53 -0.64 1.93 18.89
C ARG A 53 0.53 2.66 18.26
N ALA A 54 1.64 2.75 18.98
CA ALA A 54 2.81 3.49 18.54
C ALA A 54 3.23 3.04 17.14
N ALA A 55 3.26 3.99 16.20
CA ALA A 55 3.83 3.76 14.88
C ALA A 55 5.34 3.54 15.09
N GLY A 56 5.75 2.27 15.04
CA GLY A 56 7.13 1.87 15.23
C GLY A 56 7.46 0.68 14.33
N PRO A 57 8.74 0.32 14.19
CA PRO A 57 9.19 -0.76 13.32
C PRO A 57 8.48 -2.09 13.58
N ASP A 58 8.03 -2.29 14.82
CA ASP A 58 7.37 -3.51 15.30
C ASP A 58 5.83 -3.40 15.36
N ALA A 59 5.23 -2.34 14.81
CA ALA A 59 3.78 -2.13 14.86
C ALA A 59 2.99 -3.26 14.17
N TRP A 60 3.59 -3.95 13.20
CA TRP A 60 3.00 -5.09 12.50
C TRP A 60 2.79 -6.33 13.39
N ARG A 61 3.51 -6.44 14.52
CA ARG A 61 3.40 -7.58 15.46
C ARG A 61 2.05 -7.60 16.18
N TRP A 62 1.35 -6.48 16.23
CA TRP A 62 0.00 -6.41 16.77
C TRP A 62 -1.01 -7.13 15.87
N SER A 63 -0.82 -7.10 14.55
CA SER A 63 -1.68 -7.80 13.58
C SER A 63 -1.56 -9.33 13.66
N LEU A 64 -0.55 -9.84 14.36
CA LEU A 64 -0.34 -11.26 14.62
C LEU A 64 -0.93 -11.71 15.97
N ARG A 65 -1.49 -10.79 16.75
CA ARG A 65 -2.02 -11.04 18.10
C ARG A 65 -3.55 -10.94 18.18
N ASP A 66 -4.21 -10.62 17.07
CA ASP A 66 -5.67 -10.69 16.89
C ASP A 66 -6.07 -12.05 16.28
#